data_AF-A0A838I083-F1
#
_entry.id   AF-A0A838I083-F1
#
_cell.length_a   1.000
_cell.length_b   1.000
_cell.length_c   1.000
_cell.angle_alpha   90.00
_cell.angle_beta   90.00
_cell.angle_gamma   90.00
#
_symmetry.space_group_name_H-M   'P 1'
#
loop_
_entity.id
_entity.type
_entity.pdbx_description
1 polymer ?
#
loop_
_entity_poly.entity_id
_entity_poly.type
_entity_poly.pdbx_seq_one_letter_code
_entity_poly.pdbx_strand_id
1 'polypeptide(L)'
;MAFGLLISVLWLVLCRHLSSEWSINEQYSYGWFVPFFAAYLFWLRWEDRPGKWESAGKSESVNSKRESLTPDLRSPTSLFLLSTFAFLLLALLLPIRLFEVGNPDWRPLGWLHAAIVVALTFWIIWRTGGASWVRHFAFPVAFILIAVPWISAVETPIIQGLMRVVAAIATETLGLFGIPAQLEGSVIRINSGVVGVNEACSGVRSLQTSLMIGLLFGELKRLSVPRRIALLGAAVAIAFVANCARGFFLVWIAATRGLSAVDQWHDMAGYAILLAVFAGTMGIAALLSRKGKRPKLEDGDQKSQISETSDFRPLTASFRIPISVFLVCLLWLVIVEASVEGWYRLHERNLEAETPWTVQWPTAAPGFRLPEIDDGVQRTLRFDTGSEAFWMLADQSASFTSPRRGTSCVGYFFRWNPGGSSVVRARAHRPDICLPDAGWEKLVDLGITEYAPHKNLKLPFRRATFRKQNGRAVAHTFFALQEDRRRPSEARPDLELTDGTQPDWSLVGRAQVVRNGVRNLGQQVLEIVLVSGEDIGAAEADRQFSQLLPQIIIPASPPKSGS
;
A
#
# COMPACT_ATOMS: atom_id res chain seq x y z
N MET A 1 1.25 22.26 -27.15
CA MET A 1 1.19 20.81 -27.42
C MET A 1 2.38 20.07 -26.77
N ALA A 2 3.64 20.31 -27.19
CA ALA A 2 4.83 19.66 -26.60
C ALA A 2 4.95 19.75 -25.06
N PHE A 3 4.63 20.93 -24.49
CA PHE A 3 4.63 21.15 -23.04
C PHE A 3 3.66 20.24 -22.27
N GLY A 4 2.43 20.12 -22.77
CA GLY A 4 1.42 19.25 -22.15
C GLY A 4 1.86 17.79 -22.21
N LEU A 5 2.45 17.37 -23.33
CA LEU A 5 2.95 16.01 -23.50
C LEU A 5 4.02 15.63 -22.45
N LEU A 6 5.03 16.49 -22.23
CA LEU A 6 6.09 16.20 -21.25
C LEU A 6 5.53 16.02 -19.83
N ILE A 7 4.62 16.91 -19.41
CA ILE A 7 3.94 16.80 -18.12
C ILE A 7 3.10 15.52 -18.08
N SER A 8 2.32 15.25 -19.12
CA SER A 8 1.51 14.03 -19.19
C SER A 8 2.36 12.77 -19.06
N VAL A 9 3.55 12.70 -19.68
CA VAL A 9 4.45 11.55 -19.54
C VAL A 9 4.99 11.45 -18.10
N LEU A 10 5.46 12.54 -17.49
CA LEU A 10 5.93 12.54 -16.10
C LEU A 10 4.85 12.04 -15.13
N TRP A 11 3.63 12.56 -15.28
CA TRP A 11 2.49 12.17 -14.47
C TRP A 11 2.05 10.73 -14.73
N LEU A 12 2.10 10.25 -15.97
CA LEU A 12 1.77 8.87 -16.31
C LEU A 12 2.78 7.89 -15.71
N VAL A 13 4.07 8.21 -15.72
CA VAL A 13 5.12 7.39 -15.08
C VAL A 13 4.90 7.31 -13.57
N LEU A 14 4.61 8.43 -12.91
CA LEU A 14 4.26 8.45 -11.48
C LEU A 14 3.00 7.63 -11.19
N CYS A 15 1.92 7.86 -11.94
CA CYS A 15 0.66 7.13 -11.74
C CYS A 15 0.83 5.63 -11.99
N ARG A 16 1.66 5.23 -12.98
CA ARG A 16 2.00 3.82 -13.21
C ARG A 16 2.73 3.24 -12.01
N HIS A 17 3.69 3.95 -11.42
CA HIS A 17 4.37 3.48 -10.21
C HIS A 17 3.39 3.31 -9.04
N LEU A 18 2.57 4.32 -8.75
CA LEU A 18 1.60 4.29 -7.65
C LEU A 18 0.43 3.31 -7.89
N SER A 19 0.10 3.00 -9.15
CA SER A 19 -1.01 2.11 -9.51
C SER A 19 -0.85 0.68 -8.96
N SER A 20 0.39 0.25 -8.71
CA SER A 20 0.68 -1.01 -8.03
C SER A 20 0.01 -1.02 -6.66
N GLU A 21 0.28 0.00 -5.84
CA GLU A 21 -0.31 0.16 -4.52
C GLU A 21 -1.83 0.41 -4.59
N TRP A 22 -2.33 1.16 -5.56
CA TRP A 22 -3.78 1.39 -5.69
C TRP A 22 -4.56 0.11 -6.07
N SER A 23 -3.92 -0.84 -6.74
CA SER A 23 -4.53 -2.11 -7.14
C SER A 23 -4.40 -3.19 -6.06
N ILE A 24 -3.32 -3.11 -5.29
CA ILE A 24 -2.90 -4.12 -4.31
C ILE A 24 -3.36 -3.77 -2.91
N ASN A 25 -3.29 -2.51 -2.53
CA ASN A 25 -3.63 -2.06 -1.20
C ASN A 25 -5.01 -1.44 -1.22
N GLU A 26 -5.96 -2.19 -0.67
CA GLU A 26 -7.35 -1.78 -0.54
C GLU A 26 -7.54 -0.41 0.11
N GLN A 27 -6.67 -0.05 1.05
CA GLN A 27 -6.71 1.24 1.74
C GLN A 27 -6.48 2.40 0.77
N TYR A 28 -5.64 2.20 -0.25
CA TYR A 28 -5.28 3.20 -1.27
C TYR A 28 -6.02 3.02 -2.61
N SER A 29 -7.02 2.15 -2.68
CA SER A 29 -7.82 1.94 -3.89
C SER A 29 -8.47 3.22 -4.44
N TYR A 30 -8.79 4.19 -3.56
CA TYR A 30 -9.29 5.50 -3.97
C TYR A 30 -8.28 6.32 -4.80
N GLY A 31 -6.99 5.96 -4.75
CA GLY A 31 -5.91 6.60 -5.48
C GLY A 31 -6.15 6.63 -6.98
N TRP A 32 -6.87 5.64 -7.53
CA TRP A 32 -7.28 5.63 -8.94
C TRP A 32 -8.13 6.85 -9.35
N PHE A 33 -8.91 7.43 -8.44
CA PHE A 33 -9.73 8.62 -8.73
C PHE A 33 -8.94 9.93 -8.64
N VAL A 34 -7.82 9.94 -7.91
CA VAL A 34 -7.09 11.17 -7.57
C VAL A 34 -6.51 11.88 -8.79
N PRO A 35 -5.86 11.21 -9.77
CA PRO A 35 -5.38 11.88 -10.99
C PRO A 35 -6.51 12.57 -11.77
N PHE A 36 -7.69 11.94 -11.84
CA PHE A 36 -8.85 12.52 -12.53
C PHE A 36 -9.37 13.76 -11.80
N PHE A 37 -9.51 13.69 -10.48
CA PHE A 37 -9.90 14.85 -9.68
C PHE A 37 -8.85 15.96 -9.71
N ALA A 38 -7.55 15.64 -9.65
CA ALA A 38 -6.48 16.63 -9.79
C ALA A 38 -6.57 17.36 -11.14
N ALA A 39 -6.76 16.62 -12.23
CA ALA A 39 -6.94 17.19 -13.57
C ALA A 39 -8.21 18.06 -13.67
N TYR A 40 -9.32 17.60 -13.10
CA TYR A 40 -10.58 18.35 -13.06
C TYR A 40 -10.44 19.65 -12.24
N LEU A 41 -9.84 19.59 -11.05
CA LEU A 41 -9.57 20.75 -10.21
C LEU A 41 -8.61 21.73 -10.90
N PHE A 42 -7.62 21.22 -11.62
CA PHE A 42 -6.69 22.04 -12.40
C PHE A 42 -7.43 22.75 -13.53
N TRP A 43 -8.31 22.06 -14.25
CA TRP A 43 -9.15 22.64 -15.29
C TRP A 43 -10.07 23.74 -14.74
N LEU A 44 -10.74 23.52 -13.61
CA LEU A 44 -11.55 24.54 -12.94
C LEU A 44 -10.73 25.78 -12.54
N ARG A 45 -9.47 25.59 -12.11
CA ARG A 45 -8.54 26.69 -11.79
C ARG A 45 -7.98 27.37 -13.04
N TRP A 46 -8.01 26.70 -14.18
CA TRP A 46 -7.51 27.27 -15.43
C TRP A 46 -8.42 28.38 -15.94
N GLU A 47 -9.74 28.25 -15.74
CA GLU A 47 -10.74 29.22 -16.16
C GLU A 47 -10.61 30.58 -15.45
N ASP A 48 -10.25 30.58 -14.17
CA ASP A 48 -10.10 31.79 -13.35
C ASP A 48 -8.64 32.15 -13.03
N ARG A 49 -7.71 31.72 -13.89
CA ARG A 49 -6.28 31.96 -13.69
C ARG A 49 -5.94 33.45 -13.62
N PRO A 50 -5.02 33.87 -12.73
CA PRO A 50 -4.60 35.27 -12.64
C PRO A 50 -4.03 35.80 -13.97
N GLY A 51 -4.48 36.99 -14.37
CA GLY A 51 -3.86 37.74 -15.47
C GLY A 51 -2.41 38.12 -15.11
N LYS A 52 -1.53 38.24 -16.10
CA LYS A 52 -0.09 38.46 -15.90
C LYS A 52 0.30 39.79 -15.20
N TRP A 53 -0.66 40.67 -14.86
CA TRP A 53 -0.40 42.08 -14.57
C TRP A 53 -0.70 42.57 -13.13
N GLU A 54 -1.46 41.84 -12.30
CA GLU A 54 -1.99 42.43 -11.04
C GLU A 54 -0.98 42.63 -9.89
N SER A 55 0.26 42.16 -10.01
CA SER A 55 1.27 42.38 -8.95
C SER A 55 2.22 43.56 -9.22
N ALA A 56 2.12 44.25 -10.36
CA ALA A 56 2.98 45.39 -10.66
C ALA A 56 2.32 46.75 -10.33
N GLY A 57 0.98 46.85 -10.34
CA GLY A 57 0.28 48.14 -10.29
C GLY A 57 -0.23 48.62 -8.93
N LYS A 58 0.01 47.90 -7.82
CA LYS A 58 -0.48 48.31 -6.48
C LYS A 58 0.62 48.71 -5.48
N SER A 59 1.87 48.81 -5.93
CA SER A 59 3.01 49.18 -5.08
C SER A 59 3.78 50.39 -5.63
N GLU A 60 3.09 51.34 -6.25
CA GLU A 60 3.63 52.67 -6.57
C GLU A 60 2.77 53.77 -5.94
N SER A 61 2.48 53.64 -4.65
CA SER A 61 2.39 54.82 -3.80
C SER A 61 2.59 54.39 -2.35
N VAL A 62 3.53 55.05 -1.68
CA VAL A 62 3.86 54.96 -0.25
C VAL A 62 4.89 53.87 0.12
N ASN A 63 6.07 54.37 0.50
CA ASN A 63 7.25 53.69 1.08
C ASN A 63 8.27 53.04 0.14
N SER A 64 9.03 53.91 -0.54
CA SER A 64 10.47 53.72 -0.71
C SER A 64 11.14 53.44 0.64
N LYS A 65 12.10 52.49 0.68
CA LYS A 65 12.87 52.01 1.85
C LYS A 65 12.19 50.92 2.70
N ARG A 66 11.96 49.76 2.10
CA ARG A 66 12.22 48.50 2.77
C ARG A 66 13.07 47.67 1.80
N GLU A 67 14.38 47.65 2.04
CA GLU A 67 15.28 46.70 1.37
C GLU A 67 14.70 45.30 1.55
N SER A 68 14.16 44.76 0.46
CA SER A 68 13.58 43.44 0.45
C SER A 68 14.71 42.42 0.43
N LEU A 69 14.97 41.78 1.57
CA LEU A 69 15.78 40.55 1.68
C LEU A 69 15.19 39.34 0.91
N THR A 70 14.17 39.54 0.07
CA THR A 70 13.61 38.49 -0.77
C THR A 70 14.34 38.48 -2.11
N PRO A 71 15.03 37.38 -2.47
CA PRO A 71 15.74 37.29 -3.75
C PRO A 71 14.77 37.52 -4.90
N ASP A 72 15.18 38.34 -5.87
CA ASP A 72 14.41 38.51 -7.11
C ASP A 72 14.47 37.21 -7.91
N LEU A 73 13.43 36.40 -7.77
CA LEU A 73 13.25 35.12 -8.45
C LEU A 73 13.32 35.25 -9.98
N ARG A 74 13.15 36.45 -10.56
CA ARG A 74 13.21 36.70 -12.01
C ARG A 74 14.59 37.16 -12.51
N SER A 75 15.56 37.39 -11.61
CA SER A 75 16.93 37.69 -12.00
C SER A 75 17.54 36.54 -12.84
N PRO A 76 18.42 36.83 -13.81
CA PRO A 76 19.05 35.80 -14.65
C PRO A 76 19.75 34.68 -13.85
N THR A 77 20.38 35.06 -12.73
CA THR A 77 21.00 34.15 -11.78
C THR A 77 19.99 33.20 -11.14
N SER A 78 18.86 33.72 -10.64
CA SER A 78 17.78 32.90 -10.07
C SER A 78 17.14 31.98 -11.11
N LEU A 79 16.95 32.46 -12.35
CA LEU A 79 16.44 31.62 -13.45
C LEU A 79 17.39 30.46 -13.77
N PHE A 80 18.71 30.74 -13.80
CA PHE A 80 19.73 29.71 -14.02
C PHE A 80 19.70 28.68 -12.88
N LEU A 81 19.77 29.13 -11.62
CA LEU A 81 19.76 28.24 -10.45
C LEU A 81 18.50 27.36 -10.40
N LEU A 82 17.31 27.92 -10.63
CA LEU A 82 16.06 27.16 -10.64
C LEU A 82 15.98 26.17 -11.81
N SER A 83 16.53 26.53 -12.97
CA SER A 83 16.58 25.62 -14.13
C SER A 83 17.56 24.48 -13.91
N THR A 84 18.73 24.77 -13.32
CA THR A 84 19.71 23.76 -12.89
C THR A 84 19.11 22.83 -11.85
N PHE A 85 18.37 23.37 -10.88
CA PHE A 85 17.66 22.55 -9.89
C PHE A 85 16.62 21.63 -10.54
N ALA A 86 15.80 22.14 -11.47
CA ALA A 86 14.84 21.33 -12.21
C ALA A 86 15.54 20.22 -13.03
N PHE A 87 16.69 20.52 -13.63
CA PHE A 87 17.51 19.52 -14.33
C PHE A 87 18.03 18.43 -13.38
N LEU A 88 18.52 18.80 -12.19
CA LEU A 88 18.96 17.84 -11.17
C LEU A 88 17.81 16.94 -10.70
N LEU A 89 16.61 17.50 -10.48
CA LEU A 89 15.43 16.71 -10.14
C LEU A 89 15.06 15.71 -11.24
N LEU A 90 15.14 16.14 -12.52
CA LEU A 90 14.90 15.27 -13.66
C LEU A 90 15.95 14.15 -13.75
N ALA A 91 17.22 14.47 -13.49
CA ALA A 91 18.31 13.49 -13.46
C ALA A 91 18.15 12.46 -12.32
N LEU A 92 17.63 12.91 -11.17
CA LEU A 92 17.39 12.05 -10.00
C LEU A 92 16.31 10.99 -10.25
N LEU A 93 15.48 11.12 -11.29
CA LEU A 93 14.52 10.08 -11.66
C LEU A 93 15.21 8.74 -11.97
N LEU A 94 16.40 8.71 -12.56
CA LEU A 94 17.10 7.46 -12.89
C LEU A 94 17.40 6.60 -11.63
N PRO A 95 18.16 7.09 -10.64
CA PRO A 95 18.43 6.31 -9.45
C PRO A 95 17.15 6.00 -8.65
N ILE A 96 16.17 6.90 -8.62
CA ILE A 96 14.89 6.61 -7.94
C ILE A 96 14.16 5.45 -8.61
N ARG A 97 13.98 5.49 -9.94
CA ARG A 97 13.31 4.42 -10.69
C ARG A 97 14.04 3.08 -10.54
N LEU A 98 15.37 3.11 -10.49
CA LEU A 98 16.18 1.92 -10.22
C LEU A 98 15.85 1.34 -8.83
N PHE A 99 15.82 2.18 -7.79
CA PHE A 99 15.49 1.75 -6.44
C PHE A 99 14.03 1.31 -6.28
N GLU A 100 13.08 1.96 -6.94
CA GLU A 100 11.65 1.61 -6.90
C GLU A 100 11.38 0.19 -7.44
N VAL A 101 12.12 -0.21 -8.48
CA VAL A 101 11.96 -1.54 -9.07
C VAL A 101 12.57 -2.63 -8.19
N GLY A 102 13.69 -2.36 -7.53
CA GLY A 102 14.32 -3.31 -6.61
C GLY A 102 13.67 -3.36 -5.23
N ASN A 103 13.06 -2.26 -4.78
CA ASN A 103 12.47 -2.11 -3.44
C ASN A 103 11.03 -1.58 -3.54
N PRO A 104 10.11 -2.36 -4.13
CA PRO A 104 8.73 -1.93 -4.37
C PRO A 104 7.92 -1.69 -3.09
N ASP A 105 8.33 -2.28 -1.96
CA ASP A 105 7.76 -2.07 -0.63
C ASP A 105 8.18 -0.73 0.02
N TRP A 106 9.23 -0.09 -0.51
CA TRP A 106 9.85 1.05 0.16
C TRP A 106 9.15 2.37 -0.19
N ARG A 107 8.02 2.60 0.48
CA ARG A 107 7.11 3.75 0.28
C ARG A 107 7.75 5.15 0.26
N PRO A 108 8.84 5.47 1.00
CA PRO A 108 9.53 6.76 0.88
C PRO A 108 9.98 7.11 -0.54
N LEU A 109 10.28 6.12 -1.38
CA LEU A 109 10.64 6.36 -2.78
C LEU A 109 9.46 6.94 -3.59
N GLY A 110 8.26 6.42 -3.38
CA GLY A 110 7.04 6.94 -4.00
C GLY A 110 6.77 8.40 -3.62
N TRP A 111 7.04 8.78 -2.37
CA TRP A 111 6.99 10.19 -1.92
C TRP A 111 8.04 11.06 -2.62
N LEU A 112 9.27 10.57 -2.75
CA LEU A 112 10.34 11.30 -3.41
C LEU A 112 10.04 11.50 -4.91
N HIS A 113 9.55 10.47 -5.60
CA HIS A 113 9.14 10.55 -6.99
C HIS A 113 7.95 11.51 -7.18
N ALA A 114 6.92 11.42 -6.33
CA ALA A 114 5.79 12.34 -6.36
C ALA A 114 6.24 13.79 -6.13
N ALA A 115 7.13 14.02 -5.16
CA ALA A 115 7.69 15.34 -4.87
C ALA A 115 8.47 15.91 -6.06
N ILE A 116 9.24 15.09 -6.77
CA ILE A 116 9.95 15.49 -8.01
C ILE A 116 8.97 15.92 -9.09
N VAL A 117 7.95 15.11 -9.37
CA VAL A 117 6.95 15.43 -10.41
C VAL A 117 6.16 16.69 -10.07
N VAL A 118 5.77 16.86 -8.80
CA VAL A 118 5.11 18.07 -8.29
C VAL A 118 6.04 19.29 -8.42
N ALA A 119 7.29 19.17 -8.00
CA ALA A 119 8.27 20.27 -8.07
C ALA A 119 8.58 20.68 -9.52
N LEU A 120 8.76 19.70 -10.43
CA LEU A 120 8.91 19.95 -11.86
C LEU A 120 7.67 20.64 -12.45
N THR A 121 6.47 20.21 -12.05
CA THR A 121 5.21 20.83 -12.46
C THR A 121 5.10 22.28 -11.94
N PHE A 122 5.50 22.55 -10.69
CA PHE A 122 5.53 23.92 -10.16
C PHE A 122 6.57 24.81 -10.82
N TRP A 123 7.78 24.29 -11.08
CA TRP A 123 8.81 25.03 -11.81
C TRP A 123 8.29 25.44 -13.19
N ILE A 124 7.64 24.50 -13.87
CA ILE A 124 6.95 24.74 -15.13
C ILE A 124 5.88 25.85 -15.01
N ILE A 125 4.96 25.74 -14.05
CA ILE A 125 3.86 26.71 -13.86
C ILE A 125 4.45 28.10 -13.56
N TRP A 126 5.48 28.17 -12.72
CA TRP A 126 6.20 29.38 -12.40
C TRP A 126 6.83 30.04 -13.63
N ARG A 127 7.43 29.28 -14.55
CA ARG A 127 7.99 29.83 -15.81
C ARG A 127 6.92 30.42 -16.72
N THR A 128 5.69 29.89 -16.67
CA THR A 128 4.60 30.35 -17.55
C THR A 128 3.86 31.60 -17.03
N GLY A 129 3.58 31.65 -15.73
CA GLY A 129 2.77 32.73 -15.12
C GLY A 129 3.28 33.26 -13.77
N GLY A 130 4.49 32.89 -13.37
CA GLY A 130 5.15 33.36 -12.16
C GLY A 130 4.58 32.78 -10.87
N ALA A 131 4.99 33.38 -9.74
CA ALA A 131 4.61 32.92 -8.40
C ALA A 131 3.08 32.98 -8.13
N SER A 132 2.36 33.90 -8.80
CA SER A 132 0.90 33.98 -8.69
C SER A 132 0.23 32.70 -9.20
N TRP A 133 0.67 32.18 -10.35
CA TRP A 133 0.16 30.93 -10.89
C TRP A 133 0.51 29.73 -10.01
N VAL A 134 1.73 29.67 -9.47
CA VAL A 134 2.11 28.59 -8.54
C VAL A 134 1.16 28.55 -7.35
N ARG A 135 0.87 29.69 -6.73
CA ARG A 135 -0.08 29.76 -5.60
C ARG A 135 -1.50 29.37 -6.00
N HIS A 136 -1.93 29.79 -7.19
CA HIS A 136 -3.27 29.48 -7.71
C HIS A 136 -3.48 27.99 -8.01
N PHE A 137 -2.47 27.35 -8.61
CA PHE A 137 -2.49 25.93 -8.99
C PHE A 137 -1.86 25.00 -7.94
N ALA A 138 -1.41 25.53 -6.79
CA ALA A 138 -0.75 24.76 -5.74
C ALA A 138 -1.60 23.57 -5.29
N PHE A 139 -2.89 23.81 -5.05
CA PHE A 139 -3.78 22.78 -4.53
C PHE A 139 -4.05 21.66 -5.55
N PRO A 140 -4.50 21.91 -6.80
CA PRO A 140 -4.70 20.85 -7.78
C PRO A 140 -3.46 19.99 -8.04
N VAL A 141 -2.27 20.60 -8.10
CA VAL A 141 -1.01 19.88 -8.34
C VAL A 141 -0.62 19.05 -7.11
N ALA A 142 -0.72 19.61 -5.90
CA ALA A 142 -0.40 18.90 -4.67
C ALA A 142 -1.46 17.85 -4.29
N PHE A 143 -2.65 17.87 -4.89
CA PHE A 143 -3.73 16.93 -4.59
C PHE A 143 -3.32 15.48 -4.80
N ILE A 144 -2.41 15.19 -5.75
CA ILE A 144 -1.89 13.83 -5.97
C ILE A 144 -1.21 13.21 -4.75
N LEU A 145 -0.68 14.04 -3.85
CA LEU A 145 0.02 13.58 -2.65
C LEU A 145 -0.90 12.79 -1.70
N ILE A 146 -2.23 12.96 -1.79
CA ILE A 146 -3.17 12.15 -1.01
C ILE A 146 -3.26 10.70 -1.51
N ALA A 147 -2.84 10.43 -2.76
CA ALA A 147 -2.80 9.09 -3.33
C ALA A 147 -1.48 8.37 -3.08
N VAL A 148 -0.48 9.05 -2.51
CA VAL A 148 0.82 8.46 -2.20
C VAL A 148 0.73 7.73 -0.86
N PRO A 149 1.08 6.44 -0.80
CA PRO A 149 1.02 5.67 0.44
C PRO A 149 1.86 6.27 1.57
N TRP A 150 1.26 6.43 2.74
CA TRP A 150 1.95 6.88 3.94
C TRP A 150 3.09 5.94 4.29
N ILE A 151 4.16 6.50 4.85
CA ILE A 151 5.30 5.71 5.31
C ILE A 151 4.81 4.75 6.40
N SER A 152 5.10 3.45 6.25
CA SER A 152 4.54 2.39 7.11
C SER A 152 4.81 2.62 8.60
N ALA A 153 5.95 3.21 8.95
CA ALA A 153 6.30 3.57 10.34
C ALA A 153 5.33 4.58 10.98
N VAL A 154 4.70 5.44 10.17
CA VAL A 154 3.68 6.41 10.62
C VAL A 154 2.29 5.80 10.52
N GLU A 155 2.02 5.07 9.44
CA GLU A 155 0.70 4.52 9.15
C GLU A 155 0.30 3.39 10.11
N THR A 156 1.15 2.38 10.30
CA THR A 156 0.83 1.17 11.06
C THR A 156 0.38 1.48 12.51
N PRO A 157 1.07 2.33 13.28
CA PRO A 157 0.63 2.67 14.63
C PRO A 157 -0.73 3.38 14.67
N ILE A 158 -1.01 4.27 13.70
CA ILE A 158 -2.28 5.00 13.61
C ILE A 158 -3.42 4.02 13.32
N ILE A 159 -3.21 3.12 12.35
CA ILE A 159 -4.17 2.07 11.99
C ILE A 159 -4.47 1.19 13.19
N GLN A 160 -3.43 0.61 13.81
CA GLN A 160 -3.58 -0.31 14.93
C GLN A 160 -4.23 0.37 16.14
N GLY A 161 -3.84 1.62 16.43
CA GLY A 161 -4.45 2.41 17.49
C GLY A 161 -5.94 2.65 17.25
N LEU A 162 -6.30 3.10 16.05
CA LEU A 162 -7.70 3.31 15.66
C LEU A 162 -8.53 2.03 15.75
N MET A 163 -7.99 0.91 15.26
CA MET A 163 -8.65 -0.39 15.32
C MET A 163 -8.93 -0.84 16.75
N ARG A 164 -7.97 -0.70 17.68
CA ARG A 164 -8.17 -1.03 19.09
C ARG A 164 -9.27 -0.19 19.73
N VAL A 165 -9.33 1.11 19.42
CA VAL A 165 -10.37 2.01 19.92
C VAL A 165 -11.75 1.59 19.39
N VAL A 166 -11.87 1.35 18.08
CA VAL A 166 -13.14 0.90 17.47
C VAL A 166 -13.59 -0.44 18.08
N ALA A 167 -12.66 -1.37 18.27
CA ALA A 167 -12.94 -2.68 18.86
C ALA A 167 -13.40 -2.58 20.32
N ALA A 168 -12.76 -1.72 21.10
CA ALA A 168 -13.15 -1.46 22.49
C ALA A 168 -14.57 -0.86 22.55
N ILE A 169 -14.85 0.18 21.75
CA ILE A 169 -16.18 0.80 21.69
C ILE A 169 -17.23 -0.25 21.28
N ALA A 170 -16.95 -1.07 20.26
CA ALA A 170 -17.86 -2.12 19.82
C ALA A 170 -18.13 -3.16 20.92
N THR A 171 -17.08 -3.61 21.63
CA THR A 171 -17.18 -4.59 22.72
C THR A 171 -18.00 -4.07 23.90
N GLU A 172 -17.71 -2.85 24.35
CA GLU A 172 -18.50 -2.18 25.42
C GLU A 172 -19.96 -2.02 25.01
N THR A 173 -20.19 -1.60 23.76
CA THR A 173 -21.55 -1.44 23.22
C THR A 173 -22.28 -2.79 23.20
N LEU A 174 -21.64 -3.89 22.76
CA LEU A 174 -22.23 -5.23 22.78
C LEU A 174 -22.57 -5.70 24.20
N GLY A 175 -21.71 -5.39 25.17
CA GLY A 175 -21.96 -5.66 26.59
C GLY A 175 -23.24 -4.97 27.08
N LEU A 176 -23.50 -3.73 26.65
CA LEU A 176 -24.75 -3.02 26.96
C LEU A 176 -26.00 -3.71 26.40
N PHE A 177 -25.86 -4.50 25.33
CA PHE A 177 -26.95 -5.29 24.74
C PHE A 177 -27.00 -6.75 25.22
N GLY A 178 -26.21 -7.11 26.24
CA GLY A 178 -26.22 -8.45 26.83
C GLY A 178 -25.52 -9.52 26.01
N ILE A 179 -24.69 -9.13 25.04
CA ILE A 179 -23.89 -10.08 24.25
C ILE A 179 -22.51 -10.24 24.91
N PRO A 180 -22.15 -11.43 25.41
CA PRO A 180 -20.84 -11.66 26.01
C PRO A 180 -19.77 -11.62 24.92
N ALA A 181 -18.92 -10.60 24.98
CA ALA A 181 -17.81 -10.40 24.06
C ALA A 181 -16.53 -10.09 24.84
N GLN A 182 -15.43 -10.72 24.46
CA GLN A 182 -14.12 -10.51 25.07
C GLN A 182 -13.16 -9.89 24.06
N LEU A 183 -12.53 -8.77 24.43
CA LEU A 183 -11.55 -8.08 23.60
C LEU A 183 -10.15 -8.69 23.80
N GLU A 184 -9.55 -9.20 22.73
CA GLU A 184 -8.18 -9.68 22.67
C GLU A 184 -7.40 -8.81 21.65
N GLY A 185 -6.80 -7.71 22.13
CA GLY A 185 -6.09 -6.76 21.25
C GLY A 185 -7.04 -6.01 20.32
N SER A 186 -7.01 -6.35 19.02
CA SER A 186 -7.95 -5.86 18.00
C SER A 186 -8.80 -7.00 17.46
N VAL A 187 -9.17 -7.97 18.30
CA VAL A 187 -9.99 -9.11 17.92
C VAL A 187 -11.07 -9.27 18.98
N ILE A 188 -12.30 -9.55 18.57
CA ILE A 188 -13.44 -9.70 19.46
C ILE A 188 -13.86 -11.16 19.47
N ARG A 189 -13.71 -11.82 20.60
CA ARG A 189 -14.13 -13.21 20.81
C ARG A 189 -15.56 -13.24 21.33
N ILE A 190 -16.40 -14.01 20.65
CA ILE A 190 -17.82 -14.25 20.98
C ILE A 190 -18.08 -15.76 21.02
N ASN A 191 -19.24 -16.18 21.53
CA ASN A 191 -19.58 -17.61 21.62
C ASN A 191 -19.62 -18.33 20.26
N SER A 192 -19.98 -17.61 19.19
CA SER A 192 -20.01 -18.15 17.83
C SER A 192 -18.64 -18.21 17.15
N GLY A 193 -17.59 -17.66 17.78
CA GLY A 193 -16.21 -17.72 17.30
C GLY A 193 -15.46 -16.40 17.47
N VAL A 194 -14.47 -16.17 16.62
CA VAL A 194 -13.55 -15.02 16.73
C VAL A 194 -13.83 -14.09 15.55
N VAL A 195 -14.14 -12.82 15.84
CA VAL A 195 -14.34 -11.78 14.83
C VAL A 195 -13.15 -10.84 14.87
N GLY A 196 -12.25 -10.99 13.90
CA GLY A 196 -11.11 -10.09 13.73
C GLY A 196 -11.57 -8.69 13.35
N VAL A 197 -10.97 -7.65 13.93
CA VAL A 197 -11.25 -6.25 13.53
C VAL A 197 -10.67 -5.96 12.14
N ASN A 198 -9.73 -6.76 11.63
CA ASN A 198 -9.34 -6.71 10.21
C ASN A 198 -10.49 -7.19 9.29
N GLU A 199 -11.12 -8.33 9.58
CA GLU A 199 -12.32 -8.84 8.91
C GLU A 199 -13.58 -8.00 9.14
N ALA A 200 -13.75 -7.37 10.32
CA ALA A 200 -14.99 -6.63 10.65
C ALA A 200 -14.85 -5.11 10.52
N CYS A 201 -13.64 -4.57 10.54
CA CYS A 201 -13.40 -3.13 10.57
C CYS A 201 -12.25 -2.74 9.64
N SER A 202 -12.48 -2.90 8.33
CA SER A 202 -11.71 -2.24 7.25
C SER A 202 -11.70 -0.69 7.32
N GLY A 203 -12.05 -0.10 8.47
CA GLY A 203 -12.32 1.32 8.72
C GLY A 203 -11.13 2.28 8.56
N VAL A 204 -9.91 1.78 8.36
CA VAL A 204 -8.82 2.63 7.89
C VAL A 204 -9.06 3.11 6.46
N ARG A 205 -9.64 2.26 5.61
CA ARG A 205 -9.97 2.62 4.22
C ARG A 205 -10.87 3.85 4.18
N SER A 206 -11.84 3.93 5.10
CA SER A 206 -12.76 5.07 5.18
C SER A 206 -12.08 6.33 5.73
N LEU A 207 -11.06 6.22 6.59
CA LEU A 207 -10.28 7.38 7.04
C LEU A 207 -9.57 8.07 5.87
N GLN A 208 -8.78 7.35 5.08
CA GLN A 208 -8.03 7.94 3.97
C GLN A 208 -8.96 8.45 2.86
N THR A 209 -10.01 7.69 2.54
CA THR A 209 -11.04 8.12 1.59
C THR A 209 -11.77 9.38 2.10
N SER A 210 -12.06 9.50 3.40
CA SER A 210 -12.68 10.70 3.99
C SER A 210 -11.78 11.93 3.90
N LEU A 211 -10.46 11.76 4.07
CA LEU A 211 -9.48 12.84 3.89
C LEU A 211 -9.48 13.32 2.44
N MET A 212 -9.44 12.41 1.47
CA MET A 212 -9.54 12.74 0.05
C MET A 212 -10.83 13.49 -0.27
N ILE A 213 -11.99 12.98 0.19
CA ILE A 213 -13.31 13.61 -0.04
C ILE A 213 -13.37 15.00 0.60
N GLY A 214 -12.88 15.16 1.83
CA GLY A 214 -12.84 16.45 2.53
C GLY A 214 -11.95 17.47 1.83
N LEU A 215 -10.78 17.06 1.33
CA LEU A 215 -9.89 17.91 0.52
C LEU A 215 -10.57 18.32 -0.80
N LEU A 216 -11.17 17.35 -1.49
CA LEU A 216 -11.88 17.57 -2.76
C LEU A 216 -13.01 18.59 -2.60
N PHE A 217 -13.94 18.37 -1.66
CA PHE A 217 -15.05 19.29 -1.44
C PHE A 217 -14.61 20.65 -0.89
N GLY A 218 -13.56 20.68 -0.07
CA GLY A 218 -12.97 21.93 0.42
C GLY A 218 -12.45 22.82 -0.71
N GLU A 219 -11.87 22.22 -1.75
CA GLU A 219 -11.44 22.92 -2.95
C GLU A 219 -12.60 23.25 -3.90
N LEU A 220 -13.50 22.30 -4.18
CA LEU A 220 -14.66 22.52 -5.06
C LEU A 220 -15.55 23.66 -4.55
N LYS A 221 -15.71 23.80 -3.23
CA LYS A 221 -16.45 24.91 -2.60
C LYS A 221 -15.60 26.15 -2.33
N ARG A 222 -14.33 26.16 -2.73
CA ARG A 222 -13.36 27.26 -2.53
C ARG A 222 -13.35 27.78 -1.10
N LEU A 223 -13.39 26.86 -0.13
CA LEU A 223 -13.40 27.21 1.29
C LEU A 223 -12.06 27.86 1.67
N SER A 224 -12.07 28.77 2.66
CA SER A 224 -10.83 29.29 3.26
C SER A 224 -10.07 28.17 3.99
N VAL A 225 -8.75 28.32 4.18
CA VAL A 225 -7.91 27.31 4.83
C VAL A 225 -8.48 26.81 6.17
N PRO A 226 -8.93 27.68 7.10
CA PRO A 226 -9.54 27.21 8.36
C PRO A 226 -10.81 26.39 8.15
N ARG A 227 -11.68 26.78 7.20
CA ARG A 227 -12.90 26.03 6.88
C ARG A 227 -12.61 24.69 6.20
N ARG A 228 -11.52 24.59 5.43
CA ARG A 228 -11.04 23.31 4.89
C ARG A 228 -10.56 22.41 6.02
N ILE A 229 -9.76 22.92 6.96
CA ILE A 229 -9.30 22.14 8.12
C ILE A 229 -10.50 21.66 8.95
N ALA A 230 -11.49 22.53 9.18
CA ALA A 230 -12.73 22.14 9.87
C ALA A 230 -13.50 21.06 9.10
N LEU A 231 -13.61 21.17 7.77
CA LEU A 231 -14.26 20.15 6.93
C LEU A 231 -13.51 18.81 6.98
N LEU A 232 -12.18 18.82 6.98
CA LEU A 232 -11.37 17.61 7.14
C LEU A 232 -11.61 16.95 8.49
N GLY A 233 -11.59 17.74 9.57
CA GLY A 233 -11.90 17.24 10.91
C GLY A 233 -13.30 16.62 10.99
N ALA A 234 -14.28 17.26 10.36
CA ALA A 234 -15.65 16.73 10.28
C ALA A 234 -15.72 15.43 9.45
N ALA A 235 -15.04 15.35 8.32
CA ALA A 235 -14.99 14.15 7.49
C ALA A 235 -14.39 12.95 8.24
N VAL A 236 -13.28 13.19 8.96
CA VAL A 236 -12.62 12.19 9.83
C VAL A 236 -13.56 11.75 10.96
N ALA A 237 -14.24 12.69 11.61
CA ALA A 237 -15.19 12.38 12.68
C ALA A 237 -16.38 11.53 12.18
N ILE A 238 -16.95 11.87 11.02
CA ILE A 238 -18.03 11.09 10.41
C ILE A 238 -17.53 9.68 10.09
N ALA A 239 -16.36 9.55 9.47
CA ALA A 239 -15.78 8.25 9.15
C ALA A 239 -15.53 7.40 10.41
N PHE A 240 -15.01 8.01 11.48
CA PHE A 240 -14.79 7.34 12.76
C PHE A 240 -16.09 6.80 13.37
N VAL A 241 -17.13 7.63 13.46
CA VAL A 241 -18.43 7.23 14.02
C VAL A 241 -19.08 6.13 13.17
N ALA A 242 -19.04 6.28 11.85
CA ALA A 242 -19.58 5.29 10.93
C ALA A 242 -18.85 3.93 11.03
N ASN A 243 -17.53 3.95 11.24
CA ASN A 243 -16.74 2.75 11.50
C ASN A 243 -17.12 2.08 12.83
N CYS A 244 -17.35 2.85 13.89
CA CYS A 244 -17.80 2.30 15.18
C CYS A 244 -19.17 1.61 15.03
N ALA A 245 -20.11 2.27 14.34
CA ALA A 245 -21.43 1.73 14.07
C ALA A 245 -21.37 0.42 13.26
N ARG A 246 -20.51 0.35 12.24
CA ARG A 246 -20.30 -0.87 11.47
C ARG A 246 -19.63 -1.98 12.27
N GLY A 247 -18.60 -1.67 13.05
CA GLY A 247 -17.93 -2.65 13.90
C GLY A 247 -18.91 -3.32 14.86
N PHE A 248 -19.75 -2.51 15.52
CA PHE A 248 -20.86 -3.01 16.33
C PHE A 248 -21.83 -3.88 15.50
N PHE A 249 -22.30 -3.37 14.35
CA PHE A 249 -23.28 -4.06 13.51
C PHE A 249 -22.79 -5.44 13.02
N LEU A 250 -21.53 -5.55 12.57
CA LEU A 250 -20.99 -6.80 12.06
C LEU A 250 -20.80 -7.85 13.17
N VAL A 251 -20.32 -7.44 14.35
CA VAL A 251 -20.20 -8.36 15.49
C VAL A 251 -21.58 -8.77 16.03
N TRP A 252 -22.56 -7.86 16.01
CA TRP A 252 -23.95 -8.19 16.33
C TRP A 252 -24.52 -9.28 15.40
N ILE A 253 -24.31 -9.12 14.09
CA ILE A 253 -24.72 -10.13 13.10
C ILE A 253 -24.00 -11.45 13.35
N ALA A 254 -22.70 -11.42 13.64
CA ALA A 254 -21.93 -12.62 13.98
C ALA A 254 -22.47 -13.35 15.21
N ALA A 255 -22.90 -12.61 16.24
CA ALA A 255 -23.45 -13.15 17.48
C ALA A 255 -24.86 -13.73 17.29
N THR A 256 -25.69 -13.13 16.43
CA THR A 256 -27.11 -13.50 16.29
C THR A 256 -27.39 -14.45 15.13
N ARG A 257 -26.63 -14.36 14.03
CA ARG A 257 -26.83 -15.14 12.79
C ARG A 257 -25.66 -16.05 12.44
N GLY A 258 -24.60 -16.06 13.26
CA GLY A 258 -23.38 -16.82 13.02
C GLY A 258 -22.41 -16.12 12.08
N LEU A 259 -21.19 -16.68 11.97
CA LEU A 259 -20.07 -16.06 11.25
C LEU A 259 -20.29 -15.99 9.74
N SER A 260 -20.94 -16.97 9.12
CA SER A 260 -21.19 -17.00 7.67
C SER A 260 -22.11 -15.86 7.17
N ALA A 261 -22.88 -15.24 8.07
CA ALA A 261 -23.69 -14.08 7.74
C ALA A 261 -22.85 -12.78 7.69
N VAL A 262 -21.65 -12.74 8.28
CA VAL A 262 -20.83 -11.53 8.32
C VAL A 262 -20.35 -11.14 6.92
N ASP A 263 -19.94 -12.13 6.12
CA ASP A 263 -19.37 -11.91 4.78
C ASP A 263 -20.37 -11.22 3.84
N GLN A 264 -21.64 -11.63 3.90
CA GLN A 264 -22.72 -11.04 3.09
C GLN A 264 -22.96 -9.55 3.42
N TRP A 265 -22.83 -9.19 4.70
CA TRP A 265 -23.15 -7.84 5.17
C TRP A 265 -21.91 -6.92 5.19
N HIS A 266 -20.71 -7.50 5.07
CA HIS A 266 -19.44 -6.77 5.13
C HIS A 266 -19.33 -5.69 4.06
N ASP A 267 -19.61 -6.05 2.79
CA ASP A 267 -19.49 -5.16 1.64
C ASP A 267 -20.58 -4.08 1.63
N MET A 268 -21.82 -4.48 1.91
CA MET A 268 -22.95 -3.56 1.98
C MET A 268 -22.71 -2.48 3.05
N ALA A 269 -22.23 -2.88 4.24
CA ALA A 269 -21.87 -1.94 5.29
C ALA A 269 -20.71 -1.02 4.87
N GLY A 270 -19.74 -1.53 4.10
CA GLY A 270 -18.66 -0.73 3.53
C GLY A 270 -19.16 0.38 2.61
N TYR A 271 -20.02 0.07 1.63
CA TYR A 271 -20.59 1.06 0.71
C TYR A 271 -21.52 2.07 1.43
N ALA A 272 -22.27 1.62 2.44
CA ALA A 272 -23.11 2.50 3.23
C ALA A 272 -22.31 3.57 3.97
N ILE A 273 -21.16 3.21 4.57
CA ILE A 273 -20.24 4.19 5.19
C ILE A 273 -19.73 5.18 4.16
N LEU A 274 -19.28 4.71 2.99
CA LEU A 274 -18.75 5.59 1.95
C LEU A 274 -19.80 6.64 1.54
N LEU A 275 -21.04 6.21 1.33
CA LEU A 275 -22.15 7.11 1.00
C LEU A 275 -22.44 8.09 2.14
N ALA A 276 -22.44 7.63 3.40
CA ALA A 276 -22.66 8.48 4.57
C ALA A 276 -21.56 9.54 4.72
N VAL A 277 -20.28 9.16 4.57
CA VAL A 277 -19.14 10.07 4.59
C VAL A 277 -19.24 11.08 3.45
N PHE A 278 -19.54 10.63 2.23
CA PHE A 278 -19.70 11.50 1.07
C PHE A 278 -20.83 12.51 1.26
N ALA A 279 -22.04 12.04 1.58
CA ALA A 279 -23.22 12.89 1.75
C ALA A 279 -23.08 13.84 2.95
N GLY A 280 -22.57 13.35 4.08
CA GLY A 280 -22.31 14.14 5.28
C GLY A 280 -21.26 15.23 5.03
N THR A 281 -20.13 14.87 4.43
CA THR A 281 -19.07 15.85 4.11
C THR A 281 -19.57 16.87 3.08
N MET A 282 -20.33 16.44 2.08
CA MET A 282 -20.95 17.35 1.10
C MET A 282 -21.93 18.32 1.76
N GLY A 283 -22.77 17.84 2.68
CA GLY A 283 -23.70 18.67 3.45
C GLY A 283 -22.97 19.71 4.30
N ILE A 284 -21.94 19.30 5.04
CA ILE A 284 -21.12 20.21 5.85
C ILE A 284 -20.37 21.22 4.96
N ALA A 285 -19.81 20.79 3.84
CA ALA A 285 -19.15 21.67 2.89
C ALA A 285 -20.13 22.73 2.34
N ALA A 286 -21.38 22.34 2.05
CA ALA A 286 -22.42 23.27 1.64
C ALA A 286 -22.79 24.27 2.75
N LEU A 287 -22.88 23.84 4.00
CA LEU A 287 -23.12 24.70 5.16
C LEU A 287 -21.96 25.70 5.38
N LEU A 288 -20.71 25.24 5.32
CA LEU A 288 -19.52 26.08 5.45
C LEU A 288 -19.32 27.06 4.27
N SER A 289 -19.94 26.75 3.13
CA SER A 289 -19.97 27.59 1.94
C SER A 289 -21.07 28.66 1.96
N ARG A 290 -22.12 28.50 2.80
CA ARG A 290 -23.20 29.49 2.93
C ARG A 290 -22.68 30.81 3.53
N LYS A 291 -22.39 31.76 2.63
CA LYS A 291 -22.34 33.23 2.77
C LYS A 291 -21.75 33.77 4.08
N GLY A 292 -20.45 34.06 4.05
CA GLY A 292 -20.01 35.35 4.57
C GLY A 292 -20.47 36.42 3.59
N LYS A 293 -21.15 37.47 4.07
CA LYS A 293 -21.54 38.65 3.26
C LYS A 293 -20.39 39.01 2.32
N ARG A 294 -20.63 39.04 1.00
CA ARG A 294 -19.84 39.91 0.12
C ARG A 294 -19.94 41.31 0.76
N PRO A 295 -18.84 42.04 0.97
CA PRO A 295 -18.96 43.47 1.20
C PRO A 295 -19.80 43.99 0.03
N LYS A 296 -20.93 44.63 0.32
CA LYS A 296 -21.54 45.53 -0.66
C LYS A 296 -20.40 46.47 -1.04
N LEU A 297 -19.96 46.41 -2.29
CA LEU A 297 -19.37 47.59 -2.90
C LEU A 297 -20.50 48.62 -2.79
N GLU A 298 -20.31 49.59 -1.92
CA GLU A 298 -21.14 50.79 -1.92
C GLU A 298 -21.09 51.33 -3.35
N ASP A 299 -22.27 51.45 -3.97
CA ASP A 299 -22.50 52.35 -5.08
C ASP A 299 -22.21 53.77 -4.55
N GLY A 300 -20.93 54.11 -4.52
CA GLY A 300 -20.45 55.47 -4.43
C GLY A 300 -20.51 56.04 -5.83
N ASP A 301 -21.62 56.73 -6.10
CA ASP A 301 -21.87 57.55 -7.27
C ASP A 301 -20.74 58.59 -7.44
N GLN A 302 -19.70 58.24 -8.20
CA GLN A 302 -18.76 59.19 -8.78
C GLN A 302 -18.52 58.81 -10.23
N LYS A 303 -19.34 59.39 -11.11
CA LYS A 303 -18.93 59.79 -12.46
C LYS A 303 -17.57 60.52 -12.37
N SER A 304 -16.49 59.79 -12.57
CA SER A 304 -15.23 60.35 -13.06
C SER A 304 -14.89 59.63 -14.36
N GLN A 305 -14.71 60.46 -15.39
CA GLN A 305 -14.56 60.09 -16.79
C GLN A 305 -13.44 59.07 -16.97
N ILE A 306 -13.79 57.86 -17.44
CA ILE A 306 -12.82 56.93 -17.99
C ILE A 306 -12.91 57.05 -19.50
N SER A 307 -11.88 57.66 -20.08
CA SER A 307 -11.62 57.69 -21.51
C SER A 307 -11.65 56.28 -22.09
N GLU A 308 -12.45 56.12 -23.15
CA GLU A 308 -12.38 55.01 -24.09
C GLU A 308 -11.02 55.01 -24.80
N THR A 309 -10.06 54.24 -24.32
CA THR A 309 -9.01 53.59 -25.14
C THR A 309 -8.45 52.40 -24.37
N SER A 310 -9.17 51.27 -24.42
CA SER A 310 -8.76 50.00 -23.86
C SER A 310 -8.09 49.13 -24.93
N ASP A 311 -6.80 49.35 -25.19
CA ASP A 311 -5.98 48.35 -25.86
C ASP A 311 -5.62 47.24 -24.85
N PHE A 312 -6.57 46.33 -24.59
CA PHE A 312 -6.31 45.05 -23.96
C PHE A 312 -5.49 44.17 -24.92
N ARG A 313 -4.18 44.38 -24.97
CA ARG A 313 -3.25 43.38 -25.52
C ARG A 313 -2.81 42.47 -24.38
N PRO A 314 -3.31 41.23 -24.26
CA PRO A 314 -2.66 40.27 -23.39
C PRO A 314 -1.25 40.08 -23.95
N LEU A 315 -0.22 40.57 -23.25
CA LEU A 315 1.17 40.19 -23.51
C LEU A 315 1.32 38.69 -23.19
N THR A 316 0.83 37.85 -24.09
CA THR A 316 1.12 36.43 -24.16
C THR A 316 2.55 36.27 -24.66
N ALA A 317 3.53 36.72 -23.87
CA ALA A 317 4.84 36.09 -23.88
C ALA A 317 4.64 34.67 -23.35
N SER A 318 4.09 33.79 -24.20
CA SER A 318 3.96 32.38 -23.91
C SER A 318 5.37 31.85 -23.81
N PHE A 319 5.83 31.57 -22.58
CA PHE A 319 7.06 30.83 -22.36
C PHE A 319 6.96 29.53 -23.18
N ARG A 320 7.77 29.42 -24.24
CA ARG A 320 7.88 28.23 -25.07
C ARG A 320 9.24 27.61 -24.76
N ILE A 321 9.23 26.39 -24.23
CA ILE A 321 10.44 25.59 -24.11
C ILE A 321 10.93 25.31 -25.55
N PRO A 322 12.22 25.51 -25.88
CA PRO A 322 12.76 25.15 -27.18
C PRO A 322 12.46 23.68 -27.48
N ILE A 323 12.09 23.36 -28.71
CA ILE A 323 11.77 21.98 -29.12
C ILE A 323 12.94 21.04 -28.80
N SER A 324 14.18 21.51 -28.95
CA SER A 324 15.38 20.76 -28.55
C SER A 324 15.39 20.36 -27.08
N VAL A 325 15.11 21.29 -26.16
CA VAL A 325 15.04 21.00 -24.72
C VAL A 325 13.91 20.03 -24.42
N PHE A 326 12.75 20.21 -25.04
CA PHE A 326 11.63 19.27 -24.91
C PHE A 326 12.01 17.85 -25.37
N LEU A 327 12.64 17.71 -26.54
CA LEU A 327 13.08 16.43 -27.07
C LEU A 327 14.14 15.78 -26.19
N VAL A 328 15.08 16.56 -25.64
CA VAL A 328 16.09 16.07 -24.68
C VAL A 328 15.44 15.56 -23.40
N CYS A 329 14.48 16.30 -22.83
CA CYS A 329 13.76 15.84 -21.63
C CYS A 329 12.95 14.57 -21.90
N LEU A 330 12.26 14.50 -23.04
CA LEU A 330 11.50 13.31 -23.42
C LEU A 330 12.42 12.11 -23.65
N LEU A 331 13.53 12.32 -24.37
CA LEU A 331 14.56 11.30 -24.58
C LEU A 331 15.13 10.83 -23.25
N TRP A 332 15.39 11.73 -22.31
CA TRP A 332 15.85 11.36 -20.97
C TRP A 332 14.86 10.44 -20.25
N LEU A 333 13.55 10.74 -20.27
CA LEU A 333 12.54 9.85 -19.66
C LEU A 333 12.54 8.45 -20.29
N VAL A 334 12.72 8.37 -21.62
CA VAL A 334 12.88 7.09 -22.32
C VAL A 334 14.17 6.38 -21.89
N ILE A 335 15.29 7.12 -21.79
CA ILE A 335 16.57 6.58 -21.31
C ILE A 335 16.43 6.07 -19.88
N VAL A 336 15.68 6.74 -19.00
CA VAL A 336 15.45 6.28 -17.62
C VAL A 336 14.80 4.90 -17.62
N GLU A 337 13.65 4.74 -18.28
CA GLU A 337 12.94 3.45 -18.30
C GLU A 337 13.75 2.37 -19.04
N ALA A 338 14.43 2.72 -20.15
CA ALA A 338 15.27 1.78 -20.89
C ALA A 338 16.51 1.35 -20.10
N SER A 339 17.13 2.25 -19.34
CA SER A 339 18.30 1.94 -18.51
C SER A 339 17.94 1.08 -17.32
N VAL A 340 16.80 1.36 -16.67
CA VAL A 340 16.27 0.53 -15.57
C VAL A 340 15.94 -0.86 -16.09
N GLU A 341 15.17 -0.98 -17.18
CA GLU A 341 14.84 -2.28 -17.77
C GLU A 341 16.09 -3.02 -18.24
N GLY A 342 17.04 -2.32 -18.88
CA GLY A 342 18.32 -2.88 -19.31
C GLY A 342 19.16 -3.40 -18.15
N TRP A 343 19.24 -2.63 -17.04
CA TRP A 343 19.95 -3.04 -15.83
C TRP A 343 19.42 -4.37 -15.30
N TYR A 344 18.11 -4.47 -15.06
CA TYR A 344 17.51 -5.69 -14.51
C TYR A 344 17.57 -6.86 -15.48
N ARG A 345 17.30 -6.65 -16.77
CA ARG A 345 17.42 -7.73 -17.78
C ARG A 345 18.83 -8.28 -17.90
N LEU A 346 19.86 -7.44 -17.82
CA LEU A 346 21.26 -7.89 -17.84
C LEU A 346 21.57 -8.77 -16.62
N HIS A 347 21.06 -8.39 -15.46
CA HIS A 347 21.22 -9.14 -14.20
C HIS A 347 20.42 -10.44 -14.17
N GLU A 348 19.30 -10.52 -14.90
CA GLU A 348 18.46 -11.71 -15.02
C GLU A 348 19.04 -12.77 -15.99
N ARG A 349 20.04 -12.43 -16.82
CA ARG A 349 20.68 -13.39 -17.76
C ARG A 349 21.41 -14.54 -17.06
N ASN A 350 21.92 -14.30 -15.86
CA ASN A 350 22.70 -15.28 -15.10
C ASN A 350 21.85 -16.04 -14.08
N LEU A 351 20.52 -15.95 -14.16
CA LEU A 351 19.60 -16.69 -13.29
C LEU A 351 19.28 -18.05 -13.91
N GLU A 352 19.53 -19.12 -13.16
CA GLU A 352 19.15 -20.48 -13.50
C GLU A 352 17.73 -20.76 -13.01
N ALA A 353 16.96 -21.53 -13.78
CA ALA A 353 15.62 -21.94 -13.34
C ALA A 353 15.74 -23.06 -12.31
N GLU A 354 15.05 -22.91 -11.19
CA GLU A 354 14.99 -23.95 -10.17
C GLU A 354 14.03 -25.08 -10.59
N THR A 355 14.22 -26.28 -10.05
CA THR A 355 13.38 -27.43 -10.37
C THR A 355 11.92 -27.15 -9.97
N PRO A 356 10.96 -27.14 -10.92
CA PRO A 356 9.57 -26.86 -10.62
C PRO A 356 8.91 -28.02 -9.86
N TRP A 357 8.09 -27.69 -8.86
CA TRP A 357 7.29 -28.64 -8.11
C TRP A 357 5.95 -28.02 -7.73
N THR A 358 4.98 -28.87 -7.39
CA THR A 358 3.67 -28.48 -6.88
C THR A 358 3.25 -29.43 -5.77
N VAL A 359 2.12 -29.11 -5.13
CA VAL A 359 1.57 -29.88 -4.02
C VAL A 359 0.41 -30.74 -4.47
N GLN A 360 0.41 -31.99 -4.03
CA GLN A 360 -0.71 -32.92 -4.09
C GLN A 360 -1.14 -33.26 -2.66
N TRP A 361 -2.29 -32.74 -2.24
CA TRP A 361 -2.78 -33.00 -0.88
C TRP A 361 -3.29 -34.43 -0.70
N PRO A 362 -3.11 -35.04 0.49
CA PRO A 362 -3.49 -36.43 0.75
C PRO A 362 -5.00 -36.57 0.97
N THR A 363 -5.79 -36.56 -0.11
CA THR A 363 -7.26 -36.59 -0.03
C THR A 363 -7.85 -37.85 0.62
N ALA A 364 -7.09 -38.95 0.66
CA ALA A 364 -7.48 -40.20 1.31
C ALA A 364 -7.15 -40.23 2.82
N ALA A 365 -6.51 -39.20 3.37
CA ALA A 365 -6.12 -39.16 4.78
C ALA A 365 -7.35 -38.98 5.72
N PRO A 366 -7.32 -39.56 6.93
CA PRO A 366 -8.38 -39.37 7.92
C PRO A 366 -8.60 -37.89 8.25
N GLY A 367 -9.85 -37.45 8.26
CA GLY A 367 -10.19 -36.07 8.59
C GLY A 367 -9.74 -35.03 7.55
N PHE A 368 -9.42 -35.44 6.32
CA PHE A 368 -9.02 -34.53 5.26
C PHE A 368 -10.10 -33.47 4.99
N ARG A 369 -9.69 -32.20 4.96
CA ARG A 369 -10.51 -31.05 4.55
C ARG A 369 -9.64 -30.08 3.77
N LEU A 370 -10.21 -29.53 2.71
CA LEU A 370 -9.60 -28.47 1.91
C LEU A 370 -10.50 -27.23 2.03
N PRO A 371 -10.40 -26.48 3.15
CA PRO A 371 -11.20 -25.27 3.29
C PRO A 371 -10.84 -24.26 2.20
N GLU A 372 -11.84 -23.48 1.82
CA GLU A 372 -11.60 -22.28 1.03
C GLU A 372 -10.82 -21.28 1.90
N ILE A 373 -9.74 -20.75 1.35
CA ILE A 373 -8.93 -19.75 2.05
C ILE A 373 -9.79 -18.50 2.15
N ASP A 374 -9.90 -17.98 3.38
CA ASP A 374 -10.64 -16.77 3.67
C ASP A 374 -10.26 -15.61 2.71
N ASP A 375 -11.28 -14.94 2.21
CA ASP A 375 -11.16 -13.82 1.26
C ASP A 375 -10.21 -12.71 1.78
N GLY A 376 -10.22 -12.44 3.09
CA GLY A 376 -9.34 -11.48 3.73
C GLY A 376 -7.88 -11.93 3.74
N VAL A 377 -7.64 -13.22 3.98
CA VAL A 377 -6.31 -13.84 3.83
C VAL A 377 -5.84 -13.76 2.39
N GLN A 378 -6.71 -14.07 1.41
CA GLN A 378 -6.38 -13.93 -0.01
C GLN A 378 -6.11 -12.48 -0.41
N ARG A 379 -6.85 -11.50 0.14
CA ARG A 379 -6.62 -10.05 -0.09
C ARG A 379 -5.36 -9.53 0.57
N THR A 380 -4.90 -10.17 1.64
CA THR A 380 -3.69 -9.82 2.39
C THR A 380 -2.46 -10.42 1.72
N LEU A 381 -2.48 -11.73 1.50
CA LEU A 381 -1.35 -12.49 0.94
C LEU A 381 -1.27 -12.36 -0.58
N ARG A 382 -2.40 -12.20 -1.27
CA ARG A 382 -2.53 -12.03 -2.74
C ARG A 382 -1.59 -12.93 -3.54
N PHE A 383 -1.61 -14.20 -3.19
CA PHE A 383 -1.01 -15.27 -3.97
C PHE A 383 -1.81 -15.45 -5.26
N ASP A 384 -1.15 -15.86 -6.33
CA ASP A 384 -1.78 -16.20 -7.61
C ASP A 384 -2.44 -17.57 -7.57
N THR A 385 -1.87 -18.50 -6.78
CA THR A 385 -2.43 -19.83 -6.57
C THR A 385 -2.14 -20.26 -5.14
N GLY A 386 -3.14 -20.80 -4.45
CA GLY A 386 -2.96 -21.20 -3.06
C GLY A 386 -4.00 -22.20 -2.61
N SER A 387 -3.65 -22.95 -1.58
CA SER A 387 -4.53 -23.94 -0.98
C SER A 387 -4.12 -24.20 0.46
N GLU A 388 -5.13 -24.40 1.30
CA GLU A 388 -5.00 -24.82 2.68
C GLU A 388 -5.60 -26.21 2.84
N ALA A 389 -4.92 -27.10 3.57
CA ALA A 389 -5.34 -28.47 3.78
C ALA A 389 -5.20 -28.86 5.26
N PHE A 390 -6.19 -29.59 5.77
CA PHE A 390 -6.19 -30.17 7.11
C PHE A 390 -6.36 -31.67 7.02
N TRP A 391 -5.61 -32.44 7.78
CA TRP A 391 -5.81 -33.90 7.91
C TRP A 391 -5.24 -34.42 9.22
N MET A 392 -5.47 -35.69 9.53
CA MET A 392 -4.88 -36.37 10.68
C MET A 392 -3.89 -37.43 10.20
N LEU A 393 -2.78 -37.58 10.94
CA LEU A 393 -1.86 -38.68 10.73
C LEU A 393 -2.48 -39.97 11.27
N ALA A 394 -2.42 -41.03 10.47
CA ALA A 394 -2.77 -42.36 10.94
C ALA A 394 -1.75 -42.81 11.99
N ASP A 395 -2.18 -43.05 13.22
CA ASP A 395 -1.31 -43.53 14.28
C ASP A 395 -0.94 -45.00 14.01
N GLN A 396 0.23 -45.23 13.41
CA GLN A 396 0.74 -46.58 13.18
C GLN A 396 1.21 -47.26 14.49
N SER A 397 1.24 -46.53 15.61
CA SER A 397 1.84 -46.95 16.89
C SER A 397 0.84 -47.09 18.05
N ALA A 398 -0.46 -46.98 17.78
CA ALA A 398 -1.50 -47.07 18.80
C ALA A 398 -1.54 -48.46 19.46
N SER A 399 -0.71 -48.65 20.48
CA SER A 399 -0.88 -49.70 21.48
C SER A 399 -2.20 -49.46 22.21
N PHE A 400 -2.98 -50.53 22.40
CA PHE A 400 -4.27 -50.54 23.12
C PHE A 400 -4.23 -49.90 24.52
N THR A 401 -3.04 -49.67 25.08
CA THR A 401 -2.81 -49.23 26.46
C THR A 401 -2.70 -47.72 26.66
N SER A 402 -2.51 -46.91 25.60
CA SER A 402 -2.50 -45.44 25.69
C SER A 402 -2.92 -44.80 24.36
N PRO A 403 -4.16 -44.30 24.21
CA PRO A 403 -4.55 -43.56 23.01
C PRO A 403 -3.84 -42.21 23.01
N ARG A 404 -2.73 -42.09 22.28
CA ARG A 404 -2.20 -40.76 21.95
C ARG A 404 -3.27 -40.06 21.11
N ARG A 405 -3.64 -38.82 21.49
CA ARG A 405 -4.46 -37.98 20.61
C ARG A 405 -3.69 -37.81 19.30
N GLY A 406 -4.30 -38.20 18.19
CA GLY A 406 -3.65 -38.20 16.88
C GLY A 406 -3.06 -36.84 16.53
N THR A 407 -1.90 -36.85 15.86
CA THR A 407 -1.27 -35.64 15.34
C THR A 407 -2.09 -35.09 14.19
N SER A 408 -2.63 -33.89 14.34
CA SER A 408 -3.27 -33.15 13.26
C SER A 408 -2.22 -32.44 12.41
N CYS A 409 -2.43 -32.40 11.11
CA CYS A 409 -1.61 -31.69 10.15
C CYS A 409 -2.39 -30.54 9.54
N VAL A 410 -1.72 -29.41 9.40
CA VAL A 410 -2.18 -28.26 8.62
C VAL A 410 -1.14 -27.97 7.56
N GLY A 411 -1.56 -27.84 6.30
CA GLY A 411 -0.70 -27.54 5.19
C GLY A 411 -1.15 -26.27 4.47
N TYR A 412 -0.21 -25.40 4.19
CA TYR A 412 -0.41 -24.20 3.38
C TYR A 412 0.53 -24.24 2.19
N PHE A 413 -0.03 -24.04 1.00
CA PHE A 413 0.74 -23.86 -0.22
C PHE A 413 0.32 -22.56 -0.86
N PHE A 414 1.28 -21.70 -1.19
CA PHE A 414 1.04 -20.41 -1.83
C PHE A 414 2.08 -20.16 -2.90
N ARG A 415 1.64 -19.68 -4.06
CA ARG A 415 2.48 -19.32 -5.19
C ARG A 415 2.17 -17.89 -5.63
N TRP A 416 3.23 -17.12 -5.82
CA TRP A 416 3.22 -15.79 -6.43
C TRP A 416 3.97 -15.85 -7.75
N ASN A 417 3.31 -15.44 -8.82
CA ASN A 417 3.93 -15.27 -10.12
C ASN A 417 4.95 -14.12 -10.07
N PRO A 418 5.93 -14.10 -11.00
CA PRO A 418 6.87 -13.00 -11.14
C PRO A 418 6.16 -11.64 -11.18
N GLY A 419 6.42 -10.78 -10.19
CA GLY A 419 5.75 -9.48 -10.09
C GLY A 419 6.34 -8.55 -9.04
N GLY A 420 5.96 -7.28 -9.10
CA GLY A 420 6.43 -6.18 -8.24
C GLY A 420 6.28 -6.37 -6.74
N SER A 421 5.64 -7.44 -6.27
CA SER A 421 5.41 -7.66 -4.83
C SER A 421 5.54 -9.13 -4.43
N SER A 422 5.90 -10.03 -5.35
CA SER A 422 5.95 -11.47 -5.09
C SER A 422 6.90 -11.80 -3.93
N VAL A 423 8.11 -11.25 -3.98
CA VAL A 423 9.17 -11.46 -2.99
C VAL A 423 8.75 -10.97 -1.60
N VAL A 424 8.20 -9.77 -1.52
CA VAL A 424 7.81 -9.15 -0.24
C VAL A 424 6.65 -9.92 0.40
N ARG A 425 5.66 -10.30 -0.40
CA ARG A 425 4.46 -11.01 0.09
C ARG A 425 4.77 -12.43 0.53
N ALA A 426 5.55 -13.19 -0.26
CA ALA A 426 5.96 -14.53 0.10
C ALA A 426 6.73 -14.55 1.44
N ARG A 427 7.57 -13.53 1.68
CA ARG A 427 8.35 -13.39 2.93
C ARG A 427 7.54 -12.87 4.11
N ALA A 428 6.42 -12.19 3.88
CA ALA A 428 5.53 -11.75 4.93
C ALA A 428 4.73 -12.92 5.54
N HIS A 429 4.57 -14.02 4.79
CA HIS A 429 3.91 -15.23 5.26
C HIS A 429 4.95 -16.22 5.80
N ARG A 430 5.32 -16.06 7.07
CA ARG A 430 6.22 -16.99 7.76
C ARG A 430 5.61 -17.45 9.09
N PRO A 431 5.91 -18.68 9.54
CA PRO A 431 5.41 -19.21 10.82
C PRO A 431 5.76 -18.30 12.01
N ASP A 432 6.93 -17.67 12.00
CA ASP A 432 7.38 -16.76 13.06
C ASP A 432 6.65 -15.40 13.07
N ILE A 433 5.83 -15.13 12.06
CA ILE A 433 4.95 -13.95 11.97
C ILE A 433 3.50 -14.38 12.25
N CYS A 434 2.99 -15.37 11.52
CA CYS A 434 1.56 -15.72 11.55
C CYS A 434 1.13 -16.50 12.82
N LEU A 435 1.98 -17.38 13.35
CA LEU A 435 1.61 -18.18 14.53
C LEU A 435 1.55 -17.35 15.82
N PRO A 436 2.47 -16.40 16.09
CA PRO A 436 2.32 -15.44 17.19
C PRO A 436 1.03 -14.64 17.13
N ASP A 437 0.66 -14.13 15.95
CA ASP A 437 -0.61 -13.42 15.76
C ASP A 437 -1.84 -14.32 16.03
N ALA A 438 -1.69 -15.63 15.81
CA ALA A 438 -2.70 -16.64 16.16
C ALA A 438 -2.59 -17.14 17.62
N GLY A 439 -1.77 -16.51 18.48
CA GLY A 439 -1.65 -16.85 19.90
C GLY A 439 -0.76 -18.06 20.21
N TRP A 440 0.24 -18.33 19.36
CA TRP A 440 1.27 -19.34 19.59
C TRP A 440 2.60 -18.69 19.99
N GLU A 441 3.27 -19.22 20.99
CA GLU A 441 4.57 -18.76 21.45
C GLU A 441 5.68 -19.64 20.86
N LYS A 442 6.68 -19.02 20.22
CA LYS A 442 7.83 -19.76 19.68
C LYS A 442 8.70 -20.27 20.82
N LEU A 443 8.89 -21.58 20.90
CA LEU A 443 9.75 -22.22 21.90
C LEU A 443 11.20 -22.30 21.43
N VAL A 444 11.41 -22.86 20.23
CA VAL A 444 12.75 -23.11 19.68
C VAL A 444 12.72 -23.01 18.16
N ASP A 445 13.82 -22.50 17.61
CA ASP A 445 14.13 -22.50 16.19
C ASP A 445 15.18 -23.60 15.96
N LEU A 446 14.83 -24.60 15.17
CA LEU A 446 15.64 -25.79 14.92
C LEU A 446 16.51 -25.63 13.65
N GLY A 447 16.50 -24.45 13.04
CA GLY A 447 17.30 -24.13 11.87
C GLY A 447 16.77 -24.79 10.60
N ILE A 448 17.65 -24.92 9.61
CA ILE A 448 17.31 -25.43 8.27
C ILE A 448 17.78 -26.87 8.12
N THR A 449 16.96 -27.69 7.48
CA THR A 449 17.30 -29.06 7.10
C THR A 449 16.87 -29.30 5.67
N GLU A 450 17.75 -29.87 4.86
CA GLU A 450 17.42 -30.25 3.49
C GLU A 450 16.64 -31.57 3.47
N TYR A 451 15.51 -31.58 2.80
CA TYR A 451 14.72 -32.78 2.54
C TYR A 451 14.70 -33.07 1.04
N ALA A 452 14.84 -34.35 0.69
CA ALA A 452 14.83 -34.82 -0.69
C ALA A 452 13.58 -35.67 -0.95
N PRO A 453 12.41 -35.07 -1.26
CA PRO A 453 11.20 -35.83 -1.55
C PRO A 453 11.36 -36.73 -2.80
N HIS A 454 12.18 -36.30 -3.77
CA HIS A 454 12.46 -37.03 -5.01
C HIS A 454 13.94 -36.93 -5.37
N LYS A 455 14.46 -37.86 -6.19
CA LYS A 455 15.90 -37.95 -6.54
C LYS A 455 16.53 -36.65 -7.06
N ASN A 456 15.76 -35.82 -7.77
CA ASN A 456 16.23 -34.59 -8.42
C ASN A 456 15.64 -33.32 -7.79
N LEU A 457 15.08 -33.42 -6.59
CA LEU A 457 14.47 -32.29 -5.89
C LEU A 457 14.92 -32.29 -4.44
N LYS A 458 15.72 -31.29 -4.07
CA LYS A 458 16.14 -31.02 -2.70
C LYS A 458 15.57 -29.69 -2.28
N LEU A 459 14.90 -29.66 -1.13
CA LEU A 459 14.23 -28.47 -0.63
C LEU A 459 14.69 -28.19 0.80
N PRO A 460 15.17 -26.97 1.08
CA PRO A 460 15.48 -26.54 2.44
C PRO A 460 14.18 -26.22 3.17
N PHE A 461 13.96 -26.84 4.33
CA PHE A 461 12.87 -26.50 5.24
C PHE A 461 13.45 -25.91 6.54
N ARG A 462 12.95 -24.74 6.93
CA ARG A 462 13.17 -24.20 8.28
C ARG A 462 12.20 -24.87 9.24
N ARG A 463 12.71 -25.22 10.41
CA ARG A 463 11.98 -25.94 11.44
C ARG A 463 11.89 -25.13 12.71
N ALA A 464 10.72 -25.09 13.32
CA ALA A 464 10.52 -24.42 14.59
C ALA A 464 9.40 -25.09 15.38
N THR A 465 9.45 -24.95 16.70
CA THR A 465 8.44 -25.47 17.61
C THR A 465 7.75 -24.32 18.33
N PHE A 466 6.43 -24.39 18.40
CA PHE A 466 5.57 -23.41 19.06
C PHE A 466 4.65 -24.08 20.09
N ARG A 467 4.23 -23.32 21.09
CA ARG A 467 3.25 -23.75 22.10
C ARG A 467 2.06 -22.80 22.12
N LYS A 468 0.86 -23.35 22.26
CA LYS A 468 -0.34 -22.50 22.39
C LYS A 468 -0.33 -21.81 23.75
N GLN A 469 -0.49 -20.47 23.79
CA GLN A 469 -0.44 -19.70 25.05
C GLN A 469 -1.48 -20.18 26.09
N ASN A 470 -2.67 -20.57 25.64
CA ASN A 470 -3.78 -21.01 26.49
C ASN A 470 -4.04 -22.53 26.43
N GLY A 471 -3.00 -23.35 26.27
CA GLY A 471 -3.18 -24.81 26.20
C GLY A 471 -1.90 -25.63 26.30
N ARG A 472 -2.02 -26.96 26.16
CA ARG A 472 -0.88 -27.90 26.10
C ARG A 472 -0.44 -28.25 24.69
N ALA A 473 -1.16 -27.75 23.68
CA ALA A 473 -0.88 -28.06 22.29
C ALA A 473 0.50 -27.53 21.86
N VAL A 474 1.23 -28.36 21.15
CA VAL A 474 2.54 -28.05 20.57
C VAL A 474 2.43 -28.18 19.05
N ALA A 475 3.02 -27.22 18.35
CA ALA A 475 3.07 -27.18 16.90
C ALA A 475 4.53 -27.26 16.42
N HIS A 476 4.83 -28.23 15.57
CA HIS A 476 6.11 -28.34 14.87
C HIS A 476 5.91 -27.88 13.42
N THR A 477 6.59 -26.81 13.02
CA THR A 477 6.41 -26.16 11.72
C THR A 477 7.56 -26.47 10.80
N PHE A 478 7.26 -26.74 9.53
CA PHE A 478 8.21 -26.95 8.45
C PHE A 478 7.89 -25.97 7.33
N PHE A 479 8.77 -25.01 7.10
CA PHE A 479 8.56 -23.93 6.15
C PHE A 479 9.62 -23.95 5.05
N ALA A 480 9.20 -24.07 3.79
CA ALA A 480 10.05 -23.93 2.62
C ALA A 480 9.62 -22.75 1.77
N LEU A 481 10.60 -22.00 1.28
CA LEU A 481 10.44 -20.90 0.33
C LEU A 481 11.37 -21.18 -0.85
N GLN A 482 10.84 -21.18 -2.08
CA GLN A 482 11.63 -21.32 -3.30
C GLN A 482 11.32 -20.20 -4.28
N GLU A 483 12.36 -19.68 -4.92
CA GLU A 483 12.26 -18.72 -6.02
C GLU A 483 12.26 -19.48 -7.36
N ASP A 484 11.53 -18.99 -8.37
CA ASP A 484 11.46 -19.64 -9.68
C ASP A 484 12.83 -19.67 -10.38
N ARG A 485 13.66 -18.66 -10.13
CA ARG A 485 15.00 -18.55 -10.71
C ARG A 485 15.99 -18.03 -9.66
N ARG A 486 17.18 -18.60 -9.63
CA ARG A 486 18.23 -18.29 -8.64
C ARG A 486 19.60 -18.14 -9.33
N ARG A 487 20.49 -17.33 -8.73
CA ARG A 487 21.92 -17.36 -9.06
C ARG A 487 22.63 -18.44 -8.23
N PRO A 488 23.40 -19.34 -8.84
CA PRO A 488 24.09 -20.43 -8.13
C PRO A 488 25.07 -19.95 -7.04
N SER A 489 25.70 -18.80 -7.25
CA SER A 489 26.69 -18.21 -6.33
C SER A 489 26.10 -17.25 -5.31
N GLU A 490 24.78 -17.03 -5.32
CA GLU A 490 24.14 -16.05 -4.44
C GLU A 490 23.81 -16.68 -3.09
N ALA A 491 24.59 -16.31 -2.07
CA ALA A 491 24.26 -16.51 -0.67
C ALA A 491 23.02 -15.67 -0.34
N ARG A 492 21.94 -16.34 0.05
CA ARG A 492 20.66 -15.70 0.37
C ARG A 492 20.32 -16.02 1.82
N PRO A 493 20.83 -15.25 2.80
CA PRO A 493 20.52 -15.45 4.21
C PRO A 493 19.01 -15.33 4.52
N ASP A 494 18.23 -14.73 3.62
CA ASP A 494 16.77 -14.70 3.58
C ASP A 494 16.10 -16.05 3.19
N LEU A 495 16.84 -16.95 2.54
CA LEU A 495 16.49 -18.36 2.29
C LEU A 495 17.25 -19.31 3.24
N GLU A 496 18.43 -18.89 3.71
CA GLU A 496 19.35 -19.57 4.64
C GLU A 496 19.19 -19.05 6.09
N LEU A 497 17.96 -18.60 6.42
CA LEU A 497 17.55 -17.84 7.60
C LEU A 497 18.17 -18.30 8.93
N THR A 498 19.35 -17.76 9.24
CA THR A 498 20.06 -17.97 10.50
C THR A 498 19.54 -16.97 11.55
N ASP A 499 19.18 -17.45 12.74
CA ASP A 499 18.80 -16.65 13.92
C ASP A 499 17.83 -15.48 13.67
N GLY A 500 16.68 -15.76 13.04
CA GLY A 500 15.64 -14.74 12.90
C GLY A 500 16.11 -13.49 12.15
N THR A 501 17.17 -13.58 11.33
CA THR A 501 17.60 -12.50 10.45
C THR A 501 16.41 -12.08 9.57
N GLN A 502 15.81 -10.97 9.94
CA GLN A 502 14.87 -10.23 9.12
C GLN A 502 15.63 -9.80 7.85
N PRO A 503 14.93 -9.64 6.71
CA PRO A 503 15.54 -8.98 5.55
C PRO A 503 16.18 -7.67 6.03
N ASP A 504 17.44 -7.43 5.65
CA ASP A 504 18.08 -6.17 6.01
C ASP A 504 17.39 -5.02 5.26
N TRP A 505 16.43 -4.40 5.94
CA TRP A 505 15.70 -3.24 5.45
C TRP A 505 16.50 -1.94 5.55
N SER A 506 17.78 -2.01 5.97
CA SER A 506 18.69 -0.86 5.95
C SER A 506 18.91 -0.34 4.53
N LEU A 507 19.38 0.90 4.43
CA LEU A 507 19.78 1.48 3.16
C LEU A 507 20.84 0.63 2.43
N VAL A 508 21.71 -0.04 3.19
CA VAL A 508 22.79 -0.88 2.64
C VAL A 508 22.19 -2.15 2.03
N GLY A 509 21.33 -2.86 2.76
CA GLY A 509 20.63 -4.05 2.25
C GLY A 509 19.79 -3.74 1.01
N ARG A 510 19.02 -2.64 1.04
CA ARG A 510 18.22 -2.19 -0.11
C ARG A 510 19.05 -1.79 -1.33
N ALA A 511 20.20 -1.15 -1.11
CA ALA A 511 21.15 -0.83 -2.19
C ALA A 511 21.80 -2.11 -2.75
N GLN A 512 22.03 -3.12 -1.93
CA GLN A 512 22.54 -4.42 -2.36
C GLN A 512 21.54 -5.17 -3.24
N VAL A 513 20.24 -5.12 -2.94
CA VAL A 513 19.17 -5.66 -3.82
C VAL A 513 19.24 -5.04 -5.22
N VAL A 514 19.36 -3.71 -5.29
CA VAL A 514 19.48 -2.97 -6.55
C VAL A 514 20.77 -3.30 -7.29
N ARG A 515 21.90 -3.32 -6.57
CA ARG A 515 23.21 -3.66 -7.12
C ARG A 515 23.26 -5.08 -7.67
N ASN A 516 22.60 -6.01 -6.99
CA ASN A 516 22.48 -7.39 -7.46
C ASN A 516 21.46 -7.51 -8.60
N GLY A 517 20.65 -6.49 -8.88
CA GLY A 517 19.64 -6.52 -9.92
C GLY A 517 18.58 -7.59 -9.69
N VAL A 518 18.25 -7.87 -8.43
CA VAL A 518 17.18 -8.82 -8.07
C VAL A 518 15.84 -8.12 -8.30
N ARG A 519 14.98 -8.70 -9.14
CA ARG A 519 13.65 -8.16 -9.46
C ARG A 519 12.63 -9.27 -9.61
N ASN A 520 11.48 -9.11 -8.96
CA ASN A 520 10.21 -9.76 -9.29
C ASN A 520 10.29 -11.27 -9.57
N LEU A 521 11.07 -12.02 -8.77
CA LEU A 521 11.14 -13.47 -8.92
C LEU A 521 9.80 -14.07 -8.47
N GLY A 522 9.25 -14.99 -9.27
CA GLY A 522 8.13 -15.79 -8.80
C GLY A 522 8.56 -16.60 -7.58
N GLN A 523 7.68 -16.72 -6.60
CA GLN A 523 7.98 -17.35 -5.32
C GLN A 523 6.91 -18.38 -5.00
N GLN A 524 7.32 -19.47 -4.37
CA GLN A 524 6.41 -20.47 -3.86
C GLN A 524 6.79 -20.85 -2.43
N VAL A 525 5.77 -20.97 -1.60
CA VAL A 525 5.88 -21.32 -0.19
C VAL A 525 5.11 -22.60 0.07
N LEU A 526 5.71 -23.49 0.85
CA LEU A 526 5.04 -24.63 1.46
C LEU A 526 5.30 -24.59 2.96
N GLU A 527 4.23 -24.54 3.73
CA GLU A 527 4.25 -24.66 5.17
C GLU A 527 3.46 -25.91 5.58
N ILE A 528 4.06 -26.76 6.41
CA ILE A 528 3.40 -27.90 7.03
C ILE A 528 3.55 -27.77 8.54
N VAL A 529 2.44 -27.83 9.26
CA VAL A 529 2.38 -27.71 10.72
C VAL A 529 1.80 -28.99 11.30
N LEU A 530 2.61 -29.67 12.11
CA LEU A 530 2.19 -30.84 12.89
C LEU A 530 1.76 -30.36 14.27
N VAL A 531 0.47 -30.46 14.58
CA VAL A 531 -0.11 -30.04 15.86
C VAL A 531 -0.50 -31.28 16.67
N SER A 532 0.04 -31.38 17.88
CA SER A 532 -0.23 -32.47 18.82
C SER A 532 -0.65 -31.92 20.18
N GLY A 533 -1.46 -32.70 20.92
CA GLY A 533 -1.94 -32.31 22.25
C GLY A 533 -0.87 -32.31 23.34
N GLU A 534 0.24 -33.03 23.10
CA GLU A 534 1.44 -33.08 23.91
C GLU A 534 2.67 -33.00 22.98
N ASP A 535 3.82 -32.62 23.50
CA ASP A 535 5.03 -32.54 22.69
C ASP A 535 5.52 -33.94 22.28
N ILE A 536 5.48 -34.23 20.97
CA ILE A 536 5.99 -35.48 20.40
C ILE A 536 7.52 -35.47 20.25
N GLY A 537 8.18 -34.32 20.44
CA GLY A 537 9.60 -34.12 20.23
C GLY A 537 9.98 -33.87 18.78
N ALA A 538 11.02 -33.05 18.57
CA ALA A 538 11.47 -32.63 17.24
C ALA A 538 11.89 -33.80 16.32
N ALA A 539 12.58 -34.81 16.86
CA ALA A 539 13.04 -35.96 16.08
C ALA A 539 11.88 -36.83 15.56
N GLU A 540 10.80 -36.96 16.35
CA GLU A 540 9.60 -37.65 15.91
C GLU A 540 8.87 -36.86 14.82
N ALA A 541 8.73 -35.54 15.03
CA ALA A 541 8.13 -34.64 14.06
C ALA A 541 8.89 -34.68 12.72
N ASP A 542 10.23 -34.67 12.75
CA ASP A 542 11.08 -34.79 11.55
C ASP A 542 10.84 -36.11 10.80
N ARG A 543 10.71 -37.21 11.54
CA ARG A 543 10.46 -38.52 10.95
C ARG A 543 9.08 -38.57 10.28
N GLN A 544 8.05 -38.08 10.97
CA GLN A 544 6.68 -38.00 10.42
C GLN A 544 6.64 -37.11 9.18
N PHE A 545 7.27 -35.93 9.23
CA PHE A 545 7.37 -35.03 8.09
C PHE A 545 8.12 -35.65 6.91
N SER A 546 9.25 -36.31 7.14
CA SER A 546 10.04 -36.98 6.09
C SER A 546 9.26 -38.08 5.37
N GLN A 547 8.38 -38.79 6.07
CA GLN A 547 7.53 -39.84 5.49
C GLN A 547 6.38 -39.27 4.65
N LEU A 548 5.87 -38.09 5.03
CA LEU A 548 4.78 -37.41 4.32
C LEU A 548 5.26 -36.71 3.04
N LEU A 549 6.46 -36.14 3.08
CA LEU A 549 6.94 -35.20 2.05
C LEU A 549 6.89 -35.73 0.61
N PRO A 550 7.27 -37.00 0.32
CA PRO A 550 7.21 -37.54 -1.05
C PRO A 550 5.79 -37.68 -1.62
N GLN A 551 4.78 -37.78 -0.75
CA GLN A 551 3.36 -37.86 -1.14
C GLN A 551 2.76 -36.48 -1.40
N ILE A 552 3.28 -35.46 -0.71
CA ILE A 552 2.79 -34.08 -0.77
C ILE A 552 3.44 -33.33 -1.93
N ILE A 553 4.76 -33.46 -2.12
CA ILE A 553 5.50 -32.72 -3.15
C ILE A 553 5.64 -33.59 -4.39
N ILE A 554 5.14 -33.11 -5.52
CA ILE A 554 5.29 -33.76 -6.82
C ILE A 554 6.08 -32.89 -7.80
N PRO A 555 6.96 -33.46 -8.64
CA PRO A 555 7.63 -32.72 -9.70
C PRO A 555 6.60 -32.11 -10.65
N ALA A 556 6.74 -30.83 -10.97
CA ALA A 556 5.86 -30.14 -11.91
C ALA A 556 6.54 -30.05 -13.28
N SER A 557 5.74 -29.95 -14.35
CA SER A 557 6.29 -29.54 -15.64
C SER A 557 6.61 -28.03 -15.59
N PRO A 558 7.69 -27.56 -16.25
CA PRO A 558 7.96 -26.13 -16.32
C PRO A 558 6.74 -25.40 -16.89
N PRO A 559 6.35 -24.24 -16.33
CA PRO A 559 5.20 -23.50 -16.83
C PRO A 559 5.41 -23.20 -18.32
N LYS A 560 4.39 -23.46 -19.15
CA LYS A 560 4.40 -23.03 -20.54
C LYS A 560 4.58 -21.50 -20.52
N SER A 561 5.66 -21.00 -21.11
CA SER A 561 5.91 -19.57 -21.23
C SER A 561 4.71 -18.92 -21.93
N GLY A 562 3.87 -18.22 -21.15
CA GLY A 562 2.75 -17.45 -21.68
C GLY A 562 3.26 -16.28 -22.50
N SER A 563 2.72 -16.18 -23.71
CA SER A 563 2.92 -15.14 -24.74
C SER A 563 2.71 -13.72 -24.24
#